data_AF-A0A7C0WMG4-F1
#
_entry.id   AF-A0A7C0WMG4-F1
#
_cell.length_a   1.000
_cell.length_b   1.000
_cell.length_c   1.000
_cell.angle_alpha   90.00
_cell.angle_beta   90.00
_cell.angle_gamma   90.00
#
_symmetry.space_group_name_H-M   'P 1'
#
loop_
_entity.id
_entity.type
_entity.pdbx_description
1 polymer ?
#
loop_
_entity_poly.entity_id
_entity_poly.type
_entity_poly.pdbx_seq_one_letter_code
_entity_poly.pdbx_strand_id
1 'polypeptide(L)' 'MPAPRKGKRLGGSPQHQAKILSNLAASLIESEALTTTVTKAKVLRPYVEKLITKA' A
#
# COMPACT_ATOMS: atom_id res chain seq x y z
N MET A 1 7.48 12.72 15.04
CA MET A 1 7.34 11.49 14.22
C MET A 1 5.89 11.03 14.33
N PRO A 2 5.15 10.74 13.24
CA PRO A 2 3.77 10.27 13.35
C PRO A 2 3.73 8.95 14.12
N ALA A 3 2.73 8.80 15.00
CA ALA A 3 2.61 7.64 15.87
C ALA A 3 2.53 6.34 15.04
N PRO A 4 3.31 5.29 15.37
CA PRO A 4 3.20 4.02 14.68
C PRO A 4 1.79 3.45 14.86
N ARG A 5 1.12 3.12 13.75
CA ARG A 5 -0.20 2.47 13.80
C ARG A 5 -0.14 1.21 14.67
N LYS A 6 -1.02 1.11 15.67
CA LYS A 6 -1.27 -0.13 16.41
C LYS A 6 -1.93 -1.13 15.46
N GLY A 7 -1.28 -2.28 15.23
CA GLY A 7 -1.81 -3.37 14.41
C GLY A 7 -0.75 -4.15 13.64
N LYS A 8 -1.14 -5.32 13.10
CA LYS A 8 -0.25 -6.12 12.24
C LYS A 8 0.08 -5.35 10.95
N ARG A 9 1.37 -5.27 10.66
CA ARG A 9 1.90 -4.71 9.41
C ARG A 9 1.75 -5.74 8.28
N LEU A 10 1.79 -5.27 7.03
CA LEU A 10 2.03 -6.17 5.90
C LEU A 10 3.52 -6.54 5.93
N GLY A 11 3.83 -7.82 6.20
CA GLY A 11 5.20 -8.28 6.40
C GLY A 11 5.71 -8.10 7.84
N GLY A 12 7.04 -8.08 8.01
CA GLY A 12 7.69 -8.10 9.31
C GLY A 12 8.19 -6.75 9.84
N SER A 13 8.47 -5.77 8.97
CA SER A 13 9.06 -4.47 9.36
C SER A 13 8.34 -3.29 8.69
N PRO A 14 8.45 -2.07 9.23
CA PRO A 14 7.92 -0.86 8.60
C PRO A 14 8.44 -0.66 7.17
N GLN A 15 9.74 -0.90 6.95
CA GLN A 15 10.38 -0.76 5.65
C GLN A 15 9.84 -1.80 4.66
N HIS A 16 9.62 -3.04 5.11
CA HIS A 16 9.05 -4.09 4.27
C HIS A 16 7.61 -3.72 3.83
N GLN A 17 6.78 -3.24 4.76
CA GLN A 17 5.43 -2.79 4.43
C GLN A 17 5.45 -1.66 3.39
N ALA A 18 6.35 -0.68 3.53
CA ALA A 18 6.48 0.41 2.58
C ALA A 18 6.82 -0.11 1.17
N LYS A 19 7.79 -1.02 1.05
CA LYS A 19 8.15 -1.66 -0.22
C LYS A 19 6.98 -2.43 -0.84
N ILE A 20 6.23 -3.18 -0.03
CA ILE A 20 5.04 -3.91 -0.51
C ILE A 20 4.02 -2.94 -1.11
N LEU A 21 3.71 -1.84 -0.40
CA LEU A 21 2.71 -0.87 -0.88
C LEU A 21 3.18 -0.13 -2.14
N SER A 22 4.45 0.28 -2.19
CA SER A 22 5.02 0.93 -3.38
C SER A 22 4.97 0.02 -4.61
N ASN A 23 5.36 -1.24 -4.46
CA ASN A 23 5.36 -2.19 -5.59
C ASN A 23 3.93 -2.49 -6.06
N LEU A 24 2.98 -2.68 -5.14
CA LEU A 24 1.58 -2.90 -5.51
C LEU A 24 0.95 -1.69 -6.18
N ALA A 25 1.29 -0.47 -5.74
CA ALA A 25 0.82 0.76 -6.36
C ALA A 25 1.37 0.91 -7.78
N ALA A 26 2.66 0.65 -8.00
CA ALA A 26 3.28 0.69 -9.32
C ALA A 26 2.63 -0.31 -10.26
N SER A 27 2.49 -1.59 -9.85
CA SER A 27 1.82 -2.60 -10.67
C SER A 27 0.36 -2.24 -10.96
N LEU A 28 -0.38 -1.68 -10.00
CA LEU A 28 -1.77 -1.26 -10.23
C LEU A 28 -1.88 -0.14 -11.27
N ILE A 29 -0.98 0.84 -11.24
CA ILE A 29 -0.96 1.93 -12.22
C ILE A 29 -0.57 1.41 -13.61
N GLU A 30 0.38 0.49 -13.68
CA GLU A 30 0.86 -0.10 -14.94
C GLU A 30 -0.18 -1.01 -15.61
N SER A 31 -0.92 -1.79 -14.82
CA SER A 31 -1.89 -2.80 -15.31
C SER A 31 -3.35 -2.36 -15.27
N GLU A 32 -3.64 -1.15 -14.77
CA GLU A 32 -4.98 -0.56 -14.53
C GLU A 32 -5.88 -1.34 -13.55
N ALA A 33 -5.67 -2.64 -13.37
CA ALA A 33 -6.40 -3.51 -12.46
C ALA A 33 -5.46 -4.60 -11.89
N LEU A 34 -5.55 -4.83 -10.57
CA LEU A 34 -4.69 -5.80 -9.88
C LEU A 34 -5.52 -6.72 -8.97
N THR A 35 -5.35 -8.02 -9.13
CA THR A 35 -5.89 -9.02 -8.19
C THR A 35 -4.91 -9.25 -7.04
N THR A 36 -5.34 -8.99 -5.80
CA THR A 36 -4.51 -9.19 -4.60
C THR A 36 -5.35 -9.64 -3.42
N THR A 37 -4.72 -9.95 -2.28
CA THR A 37 -5.47 -10.36 -1.08
C THR A 37 -6.30 -9.21 -0.54
N VAL A 38 -7.47 -9.53 0.03
CA VAL A 38 -8.41 -8.53 0.58
C VAL A 38 -7.71 -7.60 1.59
N THR A 39 -6.82 -8.14 2.43
CA THR A 39 -6.05 -7.35 3.41
C THR A 39 -5.11 -6.35 2.74
N LYS A 40 -4.37 -6.77 1.69
CA LYS A 40 -3.48 -5.88 0.93
C LYS A 40 -4.29 -4.81 0.21
N ALA A 41 -5.39 -5.18 -0.46
CA ALA A 41 -6.26 -4.24 -1.16
C ALA A 41 -6.85 -3.17 -0.21
N LYS A 42 -7.33 -3.57 0.97
CA LYS A 42 -7.88 -2.62 1.96
C LYS A 42 -6.86 -1.58 2.41
N VAL A 43 -5.59 -1.97 2.56
CA VAL A 43 -4.50 -1.07 2.96
C VAL A 43 -4.00 -0.22 1.78
N LEU A 44 -3.99 -0.78 0.57
CA LEU A 44 -3.49 -0.14 -0.65
C LEU A 44 -4.39 1.01 -1.13
N ARG A 45 -5.72 0.88 -1.04
CA ARG A 45 -6.68 1.91 -1.50
C ARG A 45 -6.35 3.35 -1.05
N PRO A 46 -6.29 3.65 0.27
CA PRO A 46 -5.99 5.00 0.74
C PRO A 46 -4.54 5.44 0.48
N TYR A 47 -3.64 4.50 0.14
CA TYR A 47 -2.27 4.82 -0.25
C TYR A 47 -2.23 5.31 -1.69
N VAL A 48 -2.88 4.60 -2.62
CA VAL A 48 -2.94 4.95 -4.04
C VAL A 48 -3.78 6.20 -4.28
N GLU A 49 -4.92 6.35 -3.60
CA GLU A 49 -5.75 7.57 -3.69
C GLU A 49 -4.91 8.83 -3.39
N LYS A 50 -4.07 8.80 -2.35
CA LYS A 50 -3.19 9.92 -2.00
C LYS A 50 -2.09 10.18 -3.03
N LEU A 51 -1.65 9.15 -3.77
CA LEU A 51 -0.70 9.34 -4.86
C LEU A 51 -1.38 10.03 -6.03
N ILE A 52 -2.60 9.60 -6.39
CA ILE A 52 -3.42 10.19 -7.45
C ILE A 52 -3.77 11.65 -7.12
N THR A 53 -4.18 11.95 -5.89
CA THR A 53 -4.52 13.34 -5.48
C THR A 53 -3.33 14.28 -5.49
N LYS A 54 -2.09 13.78 -5.39
CA LYS A 54 -0.88 14.59 -5.38
C LYS A 54 -0.28 14.83 -6.77
N ALA A 55 -0.61 13.98 -7.74
CA ALA A 55 -0.19 14.15 -9.12
C ALA A 55 -0.93 15.34 -9.74
#